data_AF-A0A7C4Q365-F1
#
_entry.id   AF-A0A7C4Q365-F1
#
_cell.length_a   1.000
_cell.length_b   1.000
_cell.length_c   1.000
_cell.angle_alpha   90.00
_cell.angle_beta   90.00
_cell.angle_gamma   90.00
#
_symmetry.space_group_name_H-M   'P 1'
#
loop_
_entity.id
_entity.type
_entity.pdbx_description
1 polymer ?
#
loop_
_entity_poly.entity_id
_entity_poly.type
_entity_poly.pdbx_seq_one_letter_code
_entity_poly.pdbx_strand_id
1 'polypeptide(L)'
;MSLVNDVVSDSLAEVSSRFKELVLPKVITKDLVVSYVRKALRTRVWFSLNPYQRALLKAITYSKVYIIRSRVLKELVSELLVVIERGSFRGRALWYGLVVALNMYKYLLQDWVFRVESILYLGINYLSNPPIFRAYG
;
A
#
# COMPACT_ATOMS: atom_id res chain seq x y z
N MET A 1 1.77 27.72 11.41
CA MET A 1 1.00 26.58 10.87
C MET A 1 1.59 25.99 9.59
N SER A 2 2.40 26.72 8.80
CA SER A 2 3.06 26.17 7.60
C SER A 2 4.11 25.09 7.94
N LEU A 3 5.06 25.40 8.84
CA LEU A 3 6.17 24.50 9.17
C LEU A 3 5.75 23.12 9.75
N VAL A 4 4.63 23.04 10.47
CA VAL A 4 4.14 21.78 11.03
C VAL A 4 3.48 20.92 9.96
N ASN A 5 2.80 21.55 8.99
CA ASN A 5 2.17 20.83 7.88
C ASN A 5 3.23 20.25 6.93
N ASP A 6 4.33 20.98 6.72
CA ASP A 6 5.42 20.56 5.84
C ASP A 6 6.13 19.30 6.39
N VAL A 7 6.42 19.27 7.69
CA VAL A 7 7.04 18.10 8.35
C VAL A 7 6.11 16.87 8.33
N VAL A 8 4.81 17.08 8.51
CA VAL A 8 3.81 15.99 8.44
C VAL A 8 3.71 15.46 7.01
N SER A 9 3.73 16.33 5.98
CA SER A 9 3.72 15.87 4.59
C SER A 9 4.96 15.06 4.22
N ASP A 10 6.13 15.44 4.73
CA ASP A 10 7.39 14.73 4.46
C ASP A 10 7.38 13.32 5.07
N SER A 11 6.92 13.20 6.31
CA SER A 11 6.80 11.89 6.97
C SER A 11 5.80 10.96 6.26
N LEU A 12 4.69 11.48 5.75
CA LEU A 12 3.70 10.69 5.00
C LEU A 12 4.22 10.26 3.63
N ALA A 13 5.05 11.09 2.99
CA ALA A 13 5.73 10.72 1.75
C ALA A 13 6.69 9.55 1.98
N GLU A 14 7.42 9.55 3.10
CA GLU A 14 8.30 8.45 3.50
C GLU A 14 7.53 7.15 3.79
N VAL A 15 6.40 7.22 4.53
CA VAL A 15 5.52 6.03 4.71
C VAL A 15 5.11 5.46 3.35
N SER A 16 4.72 6.34 2.43
CA SER A 16 4.22 5.95 1.11
C SER A 16 5.28 5.24 0.27
N SER A 17 6.52 5.75 0.27
CA SER A 17 7.63 5.12 -0.46
C SER A 17 7.95 3.74 0.12
N ARG A 18 8.09 3.64 1.45
CA ARG A 18 8.36 2.36 2.13
C ARG A 18 7.25 1.34 1.94
N PHE A 19 6.00 1.77 2.00
CA PHE A 19 4.86 0.90 1.74
C PHE A 19 4.89 0.34 0.32
N LYS A 20 5.20 1.17 -0.67
CA LYS A 20 5.35 0.73 -2.07
C LYS A 20 6.45 -0.34 -2.18
N GLU A 21 7.61 -0.13 -1.57
CA GLU A 21 8.72 -1.09 -1.58
C GLU A 21 8.35 -2.47 -0.98
N LEU A 22 7.59 -2.47 0.12
CA LEU A 22 7.20 -3.70 0.81
C LEU A 22 6.12 -4.50 0.08
N VAL A 23 5.20 -3.80 -0.59
CA VAL A 23 3.98 -4.40 -1.13
C VAL A 23 4.12 -4.73 -2.62
N LEU A 24 4.91 -3.95 -3.36
CA LEU A 24 4.98 -4.13 -4.80
C LEU A 24 5.93 -5.27 -5.20
N PRO A 25 5.49 -6.15 -6.11
CA PRO A 25 6.35 -7.16 -6.69
C PRO A 25 7.37 -6.52 -7.64
N LYS A 26 8.59 -7.08 -7.72
CA LYS A 26 9.63 -6.62 -8.66
C LYS A 26 9.20 -6.75 -10.13
N VAL A 27 8.45 -7.82 -10.44
CA VAL A 27 7.93 -8.14 -11.78
C VAL A 27 6.42 -8.19 -11.74
N ILE A 28 5.77 -7.45 -12.66
CA ILE A 28 4.32 -7.45 -12.80
C ILE A 28 3.94 -8.35 -13.97
N THR A 29 3.42 -9.53 -13.63
CA THR A 29 2.88 -10.50 -14.59
C THR A 29 1.37 -10.35 -14.72
N LYS A 30 0.82 -10.86 -15.83
CA LYS A 30 -0.63 -10.92 -16.04
C LYS A 30 -1.35 -11.65 -14.92
N ASP A 31 -0.84 -12.81 -14.50
CA ASP A 31 -1.46 -13.62 -13.45
C ASP A 31 -1.52 -12.88 -12.11
N LEU A 32 -0.49 -12.09 -11.83
CA LEU A 32 -0.47 -11.21 -10.67
C LEU A 32 -1.60 -10.19 -10.76
N VAL A 33 -1.77 -9.51 -11.90
CA VAL A 33 -2.87 -8.56 -12.11
C VAL A 33 -4.23 -9.25 -11.92
N VAL A 34 -4.42 -10.46 -12.46
CA VAL A 34 -5.65 -11.23 -12.27
C VAL A 34 -5.92 -11.53 -10.80
N SER A 35 -4.90 -11.94 -10.05
CA SER A 35 -5.04 -12.20 -8.61
C SER A 35 -5.42 -10.94 -7.83
N TYR A 36 -4.85 -9.78 -8.19
CA TYR A 36 -5.18 -8.50 -7.59
C TYR A 36 -6.59 -8.01 -7.97
N VAL A 37 -7.06 -8.27 -9.20
CA VAL A 37 -8.45 -7.98 -9.58
C VAL A 37 -9.43 -8.77 -8.71
N ARG A 38 -9.18 -10.08 -8.51
CA ARG A 38 -9.99 -10.91 -7.59
C ARG A 38 -9.93 -10.39 -6.17
N LYS A 39 -8.74 -9.98 -5.71
CA LYS A 39 -8.54 -9.39 -4.38
C LYS A 39 -9.35 -8.09 -4.22
N ALA A 40 -9.29 -7.20 -5.21
CA ALA A 40 -10.02 -5.93 -5.22
C ALA A 40 -11.54 -6.11 -5.20
N LEU A 41 -12.06 -7.13 -5.88
CA LEU A 41 -13.48 -7.49 -5.83
C LEU A 41 -13.87 -7.96 -4.42
N ARG A 42 -13.07 -8.84 -3.81
CA ARG A 42 -13.32 -9.35 -2.45
C ARG A 42 -13.28 -8.24 -1.39
N THR A 43 -12.36 -7.29 -1.52
CA THR A 43 -12.22 -6.15 -0.59
C THR A 43 -13.14 -4.98 -0.93
N ARG A 44 -13.97 -5.09 -1.98
CA ARG A 44 -14.82 -4.03 -2.55
C ARG A 44 -14.09 -2.78 -3.06
N VAL A 45 -12.76 -2.75 -3.04
CA VAL A 45 -11.94 -1.67 -3.61
C VAL A 45 -12.16 -1.52 -5.11
N TRP A 46 -12.55 -2.61 -5.78
CA TRP A 46 -12.88 -2.55 -7.21
C TRP A 46 -13.89 -1.46 -7.56
N PHE A 47 -14.87 -1.22 -6.68
CA PHE A 47 -15.93 -0.25 -6.92
C PHE A 47 -15.52 1.20 -6.64
N SER A 48 -14.43 1.43 -5.90
CA SER A 48 -13.88 2.77 -5.68
C SER A 48 -12.93 3.22 -6.79
N LEU A 49 -12.50 2.31 -7.68
CA LEU A 49 -11.61 2.64 -8.79
C LEU A 49 -12.34 3.40 -9.91
N ASN A 50 -11.66 4.40 -10.48
CA ASN A 50 -12.16 5.15 -11.63
C ASN A 50 -12.44 4.19 -12.82
N PRO A 51 -13.52 4.39 -13.61
CA PRO A 51 -13.75 3.67 -14.87
C PRO A 51 -12.50 3.39 -15.71
N TYR A 52 -11.61 4.37 -15.91
CA TYR A 52 -10.38 4.20 -16.69
C TYR A 52 -9.41 3.20 -16.06
N GLN A 53 -9.28 3.22 -14.74
CA GLN A 53 -8.42 2.30 -13.99
C GLN A 53 -8.94 0.87 -14.07
N ARG A 54 -10.26 0.70 -13.98
CA ARG A 54 -10.93 -0.60 -14.16
C ARG A 54 -10.75 -1.12 -15.59
N ALA A 55 -10.90 -0.25 -16.59
CA ALA A 55 -10.68 -0.59 -17.99
C ALA A 55 -9.23 -1.04 -18.23
N LEU A 56 -8.24 -0.35 -17.64
CA LEU A 56 -6.83 -0.73 -17.73
C LEU A 56 -6.57 -2.14 -17.18
N LEU A 57 -7.04 -2.42 -15.96
CA LEU A 57 -6.87 -3.75 -15.33
C LEU A 57 -7.57 -4.86 -16.13
N LYS A 58 -8.77 -4.59 -16.66
CA LYS A 58 -9.47 -5.51 -17.56
C LYS A 58 -8.70 -5.72 -18.86
N ALA A 59 -8.21 -4.65 -19.49
CA ALA A 59 -7.46 -4.74 -20.74
C ALA A 59 -6.22 -5.63 -20.57
N ILE A 60 -5.46 -5.46 -19.48
CA ILE A 60 -4.32 -6.32 -19.17
C ILE A 60 -4.76 -7.77 -18.94
N THR A 61 -5.85 -7.98 -18.20
CA THR A 61 -6.41 -9.31 -17.92
C THR A 61 -6.82 -10.06 -19.20
N TYR A 62 -7.38 -9.35 -20.18
CA TYR A 62 -7.77 -9.94 -21.46
C TYR A 62 -6.66 -9.94 -22.51
N SER A 63 -5.58 -9.20 -22.29
CA SER A 63 -4.44 -9.16 -23.22
C SER A 63 -3.71 -10.50 -23.31
N LYS A 64 -2.99 -10.70 -24.43
CA LYS A 64 -2.04 -11.82 -24.60
C LYS A 64 -0.66 -11.53 -23.99
N VAL A 65 -0.49 -10.39 -23.31
CA VAL A 65 0.78 -9.98 -22.73
C VAL A 65 0.97 -10.67 -21.39
N TYR A 66 2.02 -11.48 -21.26
CA TYR A 66 2.34 -12.19 -20.01
C TYR A 66 3.09 -11.31 -19.00
N ILE A 67 3.97 -10.43 -19.49
CA ILE A 67 4.82 -9.56 -18.66
C ILE A 67 4.72 -8.13 -19.15
N ILE A 68 4.48 -7.20 -18.22
CA ILE A 68 4.42 -5.78 -18.52
C ILE A 68 5.85 -5.23 -18.63
N ARG A 69 6.31 -5.00 -19.87
CA ARG A 69 7.65 -4.45 -20.15
C ARG A 69 7.68 -2.92 -20.21
N SER A 70 6.59 -2.29 -20.64
CA SER A 70 6.52 -0.82 -20.74
C SER A 70 6.64 -0.19 -19.36
N ARG A 71 7.57 0.77 -19.21
CA ARG A 71 7.80 1.49 -17.96
C ARG A 71 6.57 2.25 -17.50
N VAL A 72 5.96 3.02 -18.41
CA VAL A 72 4.75 3.82 -18.11
C VAL A 72 3.61 2.91 -17.66
N LEU A 73 3.40 1.80 -18.36
CA LEU A 73 2.34 0.85 -17.98
C LEU A 73 2.63 0.19 -16.63
N LYS A 74 3.90 -0.12 -16.36
CA LYS A 74 4.32 -0.68 -15.07
C LYS A 74 4.06 0.29 -13.92
N GLU A 75 4.39 1.56 -14.10
CA GLU A 75 4.15 2.63 -13.11
C GLU A 75 2.64 2.77 -12.84
N LEU A 76 1.81 2.94 -13.87
CA LEU A 76 0.35 3.04 -13.73
C LEU A 76 -0.25 1.83 -13.02
N VAL A 77 0.14 0.62 -13.41
CA VAL A 77 -0.38 -0.60 -12.79
C VAL A 77 0.09 -0.70 -11.35
N SER A 78 1.35 -0.38 -11.06
CA SER A 78 1.87 -0.43 -9.69
C SER A 78 1.11 0.49 -8.74
N GLU A 79 0.73 1.69 -9.18
CA GLU A 79 -0.11 2.59 -8.39
C GLU A 79 -1.48 1.98 -8.08
N LEU A 80 -2.09 1.31 -9.06
CA LEU A 80 -3.36 0.61 -8.83
C LEU A 80 -3.21 -0.57 -7.87
N LEU A 81 -2.13 -1.34 -7.96
CA LEU A 81 -1.87 -2.45 -7.04
C LEU A 81 -1.70 -1.94 -5.60
N VAL A 82 -1.04 -0.81 -5.41
CA VAL A 82 -0.89 -0.14 -4.10
C VAL A 82 -2.25 0.27 -3.54
N VAL A 83 -3.12 0.87 -4.36
CA VAL A 83 -4.48 1.24 -3.96
C VAL A 83 -5.28 0.01 -3.53
N ILE A 84 -5.20 -1.07 -4.31
CA ILE A 84 -5.88 -2.34 -4.01
C ILE A 84 -5.38 -2.92 -2.68
N GLU A 85 -4.07 -2.89 -2.44
CA GLU A 85 -3.47 -3.43 -1.22
C GLU A 85 -3.82 -2.63 0.02
N ARG A 86 -3.87 -1.30 -0.08
CA ARG A 86 -4.32 -0.42 1.01
C ARG A 86 -5.76 -0.70 1.43
N GLY A 87 -6.60 -1.29 0.59
CA GLY A 87 -7.94 -1.71 1.00
C GLY A 87 -8.01 -3.11 1.61
N SER A 88 -6.95 -3.91 1.55
CA SER A 88 -6.89 -5.20 2.22
C SER A 88 -6.60 -5.04 3.72
N PHE A 89 -7.02 -5.99 4.56
CA PHE A 89 -6.71 -5.93 6.00
C PHE A 89 -5.20 -5.93 6.25
N ARG A 90 -4.45 -6.83 5.59
CA ARG A 90 -2.99 -6.91 5.68
C ARG A 90 -2.32 -5.60 5.23
N GLY A 91 -2.75 -5.02 4.11
CA GLY A 91 -2.18 -3.77 3.62
C GLY A 91 -2.52 -2.57 4.51
N ARG A 92 -3.72 -2.51 5.10
CA ARG A 92 -4.04 -1.52 6.13
C ARG A 92 -3.14 -1.67 7.35
N ALA A 93 -2.94 -2.91 7.82
CA ALA A 93 -2.05 -3.17 8.94
C ALA A 93 -0.62 -2.69 8.63
N LEU A 94 -0.06 -3.07 7.47
CA LEU A 94 1.26 -2.57 7.07
C LEU A 94 1.34 -1.04 7.01
N TRP A 95 0.32 -0.40 6.44
CA TRP A 95 0.27 1.06 6.35
C TRP A 95 0.27 1.72 7.74
N TYR A 96 -0.65 1.32 8.62
CA TYR A 96 -0.73 1.91 9.96
C TYR A 96 0.46 1.52 10.83
N GLY A 97 1.00 0.31 10.67
CA GLY A 97 2.21 -0.12 11.36
C GLY A 97 3.41 0.76 11.00
N LEU A 98 3.56 1.14 9.74
CA LEU A 98 4.60 2.10 9.32
C LEU A 98 4.38 3.50 9.91
N VAL A 99 3.13 3.98 9.94
CA VAL A 99 2.78 5.28 10.55
C VAL A 99 3.11 5.30 12.05
N VAL A 100 2.71 4.25 12.77
CA VAL A 100 2.98 4.11 14.20
C VAL A 100 4.49 4.00 14.45
N ALA A 101 5.20 3.17 13.67
CA ALA A 101 6.65 3.04 13.77
C ALA A 101 7.36 4.39 13.54
N LEU A 102 6.92 5.19 12.59
CA LEU A 102 7.47 6.54 12.36
C LEU A 102 7.22 7.49 13.53
N ASN A 103 6.02 7.45 14.10
CA ASN A 103 5.67 8.32 15.23
C ASN A 103 6.46 7.95 16.49
N MET A 104 6.61 6.66 16.77
CA MET A 104 7.34 6.16 17.94
C MET A 104 8.85 6.29 17.77
N TYR A 105 9.35 6.10 16.54
CA TYR A 105 10.77 5.98 16.27
C TYR A 105 11.20 6.88 15.11
N LYS A 106 11.00 8.19 15.27
CA LYS A 106 11.27 9.26 14.29
C LYS A 106 12.62 9.16 13.55
N TYR A 107 13.61 8.47 14.12
CA TYR A 107 14.96 8.32 13.57
C TYR A 107 15.33 6.88 13.14
N LEU A 108 14.53 5.85 13.47
CA LEU A 108 14.89 4.43 13.26
C LEU A 108 14.28 3.81 11.99
N LEU A 109 13.49 4.52 11.19
CA LEU A 109 13.10 4.01 9.87
C LEU A 109 14.29 3.85 8.91
N GLN A 110 15.42 4.50 9.20
CA GLN A 110 16.66 4.33 8.46
C GLN A 110 17.35 3.01 8.81
N ASP A 111 17.13 2.51 10.03
CA ASP A 111 17.67 1.25 10.47
C ASP A 111 16.72 0.10 10.07
N TRP A 112 17.29 -0.94 9.47
CA TRP A 112 16.62 -2.17 9.02
C TRP A 112 16.00 -3.01 10.16
N VAL A 113 15.79 -2.42 11.33
CA VAL A 113 15.41 -3.08 12.58
C VAL A 113 13.97 -3.59 12.53
N PHE A 114 13.10 -2.93 11.75
CA PHE A 114 11.71 -3.37 11.64
C PHE A 114 11.53 -4.43 10.56
N ARG A 115 11.60 -5.69 10.97
CA ARG A 115 11.13 -6.81 10.15
C ARG A 115 9.64 -6.61 9.81
N VAL A 116 9.21 -7.14 8.67
CA VAL A 116 7.82 -7.00 8.18
C VAL A 116 6.80 -7.50 9.22
N GLU A 117 7.16 -8.51 10.00
CA GLU A 117 6.36 -9.06 11.09
C GLU A 117 6.12 -8.03 12.20
N SER A 118 7.14 -7.25 12.59
CA SER A 118 7.03 -6.22 13.62
C SER A 118 6.11 -5.09 13.17
N ILE A 119 6.22 -4.66 11.91
CA ILE A 119 5.35 -3.64 11.31
C ILE A 119 3.90 -4.14 11.27
N LEU A 120 3.70 -5.39 10.84
CA LEU A 120 2.38 -6.02 10.86
C LEU A 120 1.80 -6.09 12.28
N TYR A 121 2.60 -6.45 13.27
CA TYR A 121 2.16 -6.50 14.66
C TYR A 121 1.66 -5.14 15.15
N LEU A 122 2.44 -4.08 14.96
CA LEU A 122 2.05 -2.71 15.32
C LEU A 122 0.75 -2.30 14.60
N GLY A 123 0.67 -2.59 13.30
CA GLY A 123 -0.49 -2.30 12.49
C GLY A 123 -1.75 -3.04 12.90
N ILE A 124 -1.64 -4.32 13.23
CA ILE A 124 -2.75 -5.14 13.72
C ILE A 124 -3.20 -4.62 15.07
N ASN A 125 -2.28 -4.35 15.99
CA ASN A 125 -2.57 -3.80 17.31
C ASN A 125 -3.33 -2.47 17.18
N TYR A 126 -2.85 -1.57 16.32
CA TYR A 126 -3.52 -0.30 16.03
C TYR A 126 -4.94 -0.48 15.46
N LEU A 127 -5.11 -1.42 14.52
CA LEU A 127 -6.42 -1.69 13.91
C LEU A 127 -7.40 -2.38 14.87
N SER A 128 -6.91 -3.22 15.79
CA SER A 128 -7.73 -3.91 16.78
C SER A 128 -8.16 -2.99 17.93
N ASN A 129 -7.39 -1.94 18.22
CA ASN A 129 -7.72 -1.03 19.31
C ASN A 129 -8.95 -0.17 18.98
N PRO A 130 -9.88 0.01 19.94
CA PRO A 130 -11.00 0.94 19.79
C PRO A 130 -10.47 2.35 19.48
N PRO A 131 -11.21 3.19 18.71
CA PRO A 131 -10.74 4.51 18.30
C PRO A 131 -10.22 5.40 19.44
N ILE A 132 -10.83 5.28 20.63
CA ILE A 132 -10.45 6.03 21.85
C ILE A 132 -9.03 5.68 22.31
N PHE A 133 -8.60 4.44 22.12
CA PHE A 133 -7.30 3.94 22.60
C PHE A 133 -6.18 4.00 21.55
N ARG A 134 -6.48 4.41 20.30
CA ARG A 134 -5.49 4.48 19.23
C ARG A 134 -4.40 5.54 19.45
N ALA A 135 -4.66 6.54 20.28
CA ALA A 135 -3.68 7.57 20.63
C ALA A 135 -2.60 7.09 21.62
N TYR A 136 -2.83 5.96 22.30
CA TYR A 136 -1.94 5.41 23.33
C TYR A 136 -1.13 4.20 22.85
N GLY A 137 -1.34 3.75 21.61
CA GLY A 137 -0.66 2.61 21.00
C GLY A 137 0.35 3.00 19.94
#